data_AF-A0A8H9JWX9-F1
#
_entry.id   AF-A0A8H9JWX9-F1
#
_cell.length_a   1.000
_cell.length_b   1.000
_cell.length_c   1.000
_cell.angle_alpha   90.00
_cell.angle_beta   90.00
_cell.angle_gamma   90.00
#
_symmetry.space_group_name_H-M   'P 1'
#
loop_
_entity.id
_entity.type
_entity.pdbx_description
1 polymer ?
#
loop_
_entity_poly.entity_id
_entity_poly.type
_entity_poly.pdbx_seq_one_letter_code
_entity_poly.pdbx_strand_id
1 'polypeptide(L)'
;MSNSLFLVEYEQTPDGKLIEETAHIIQSAFIDQRLLERLESDWGFNTTSILEEEGSEETIEIKHLDDKKIHEVYDYFFEAFKKLIIKANDRLQALAQENVLTTQRSNHKSQFDFSDVEQFRVLTNLIAILKIKIEQYNGSNTVFLKVG
;
A
#
# COMPACT_ATOMS: atom_id res chain seq x y z
N MET A 1 16.58 0.90 -0.63
CA MET A 1 16.17 -0.27 0.15
C MET A 1 14.68 -0.43 -0.05
N SER A 2 14.18 -1.68 -0.08
CA SER A 2 12.78 -2.01 -0.24
C SER A 2 12.11 -2.10 1.13
N ASN A 3 11.03 -1.35 1.37
CA ASN A 3 10.23 -1.50 2.60
C ASN A 3 9.02 -2.37 2.33
N SER A 4 8.38 -2.86 3.39
CA SER A 4 7.15 -3.64 3.27
C SER A 4 6.07 -3.10 4.18
N LEU A 5 4.83 -3.16 3.70
CA LEU A 5 3.65 -3.05 4.54
C LEU A 5 3.15 -4.46 4.83
N PHE A 6 2.86 -4.72 6.10
CA PHE A 6 2.31 -5.98 6.56
C PHE A 6 0.93 -5.71 7.14
N LEU A 7 -0.07 -6.41 6.64
CA LEU A 7 -1.35 -6.52 7.31
C LEU A 7 -1.20 -7.65 8.33
N VAL A 8 -1.13 -7.29 9.60
CA VAL A 8 -0.80 -8.22 10.69
C VAL A 8 -1.98 -8.28 11.66
N GLU A 9 -2.38 -9.49 12.01
CA GLU A 9 -3.31 -9.77 13.08
C GLU A 9 -2.56 -10.19 14.33
N TYR A 10 -3.03 -9.73 15.48
CA TYR A 10 -2.49 -10.04 16.79
C TYR A 10 -3.56 -10.68 17.66
N GLU A 11 -3.17 -11.62 18.51
CA GLU A 11 -4.03 -12.01 19.63
C GLU A 11 -4.07 -10.90 20.69
N GLN A 12 -5.17 -10.88 21.44
CA GLN A 12 -5.42 -9.89 22.48
C GLN A 12 -5.67 -10.59 23.81
N THR A 13 -4.96 -10.16 24.85
CA THR A 13 -5.17 -10.63 26.22
C THR A 13 -6.55 -10.19 26.76
N PRO A 14 -7.06 -10.82 27.83
CA PRO A 14 -8.34 -10.42 28.43
C PRO A 14 -8.40 -8.96 28.92
N ASP A 15 -7.25 -8.34 29.24
CA ASP A 15 -7.13 -6.92 29.60
C ASP A 15 -6.95 -5.98 28.39
N GLY A 16 -6.96 -6.52 27.17
CA GLY A 16 -6.99 -5.75 25.93
C GLY A 16 -5.61 -5.44 25.34
N LYS A 17 -4.53 -6.05 25.82
CA LYS A 17 -3.17 -5.85 25.27
C LYS A 17 -2.90 -6.81 24.13
N LEU A 18 -2.18 -6.35 23.11
CA LEU A 18 -1.78 -7.16 21.96
C LEU A 18 -0.45 -7.88 22.26
N ILE A 19 -0.21 -9.02 21.61
CA ILE A 19 0.98 -9.87 21.85
C ILE A 19 1.74 -10.09 20.53
N GLU A 20 3.00 -9.64 20.41
CA GLU A 20 3.78 -9.77 19.17
C GLU A 20 4.11 -11.23 18.82
N GLU A 21 4.39 -12.11 19.80
CA GLU A 21 4.68 -13.53 19.53
C GLU A 21 3.56 -14.23 18.73
N THR A 22 2.32 -13.74 18.86
CA THR A 22 1.14 -14.27 18.16
C THR A 22 0.90 -13.65 16.78
N ALA A 23 1.79 -12.77 16.32
CA ALA A 23 1.62 -12.02 15.08
C ALA A 23 1.42 -12.94 13.86
N HIS A 24 0.27 -12.80 13.21
CA HIS A 24 -0.04 -13.47 11.97
C HIS A 24 -0.05 -12.48 10.79
N ILE A 25 0.87 -12.64 9.85
CA ILE A 25 0.89 -11.84 8.61
C ILE A 25 -0.20 -12.36 7.67
N ILE A 26 -1.28 -11.60 7.54
CA ILE A 26 -2.38 -11.86 6.60
C ILE A 26 -1.92 -11.59 5.16
N GLN A 27 -1.27 -10.46 4.95
CA GLN A 27 -0.82 -10.02 3.63
C GLN A 27 0.44 -9.16 3.75
N SER A 28 1.33 -9.28 2.78
CA SER A 28 2.47 -8.37 2.60
C SER A 28 2.36 -7.62 1.28
N ALA A 29 2.83 -6.37 1.28
CA ALA A 29 2.88 -5.52 0.11
C ALA A 29 4.24 -4.81 0.06
N PHE A 30 4.96 -5.00 -1.04
CA PHE A 30 6.17 -4.23 -1.29
C PHE A 30 5.82 -2.76 -1.54
N ILE A 31 6.49 -1.86 -0.83
CA ILE A 31 6.37 -0.41 -0.99
C ILE A 31 7.75 0.23 -1.12
N ASP A 32 7.88 1.19 -2.04
CA ASP A 32 9.12 1.95 -2.16
C ASP A 32 9.24 3.00 -1.05
N GLN A 33 10.48 3.43 -0.77
CA GLN A 33 10.79 4.42 0.26
C GLN A 33 10.06 5.75 0.04
N ARG A 34 9.92 6.22 -1.21
CA ARG A 34 9.33 7.53 -1.51
C ARG A 34 7.84 7.53 -1.19
N LEU A 35 7.15 6.43 -1.51
CA LEU A 35 5.75 6.28 -1.20
C LEU A 35 5.51 6.11 0.30
N LEU A 36 6.40 5.40 1.00
CA LEU A 36 6.33 5.27 2.45
C LEU A 36 6.54 6.63 3.16
N GLU A 37 7.54 7.40 2.75
CA GLU A 37 7.77 8.77 3.28
C GLU A 37 6.59 9.68 3.00
N ARG A 38 5.98 9.55 1.83
CA ARG A 38 4.76 10.29 1.50
C ARG A 38 3.60 9.90 2.41
N LEU A 39 3.40 8.61 2.66
CA LEU A 39 2.36 8.13 3.57
C LEU A 39 2.54 8.74 4.97
N GLU A 40 3.77 8.70 5.47
CA GLU A 40 4.12 9.28 6.77
C GLU A 40 3.92 10.80 6.82
N SER A 41 4.31 11.53 5.77
CA SER A 41 4.18 12.98 5.71
C SER A 41 2.73 13.45 5.62
N ASP A 42 1.93 12.80 4.78
CA ASP A 42 0.57 13.26 4.43
C ASP A 42 -0.48 12.74 5.44
N TRP A 43 -0.31 11.52 5.97
CA TRP A 43 -1.29 10.90 6.88
C TRP A 43 -0.76 10.52 8.27
N GLY A 44 0.56 10.47 8.43
CA GLY A 44 1.18 10.07 9.69
C GLY A 44 1.13 8.56 9.94
N PHE A 45 2.01 8.13 10.85
CA PHE A 45 2.00 6.77 11.39
C PHE A 45 1.85 6.83 12.89
N ASN A 46 1.09 5.89 13.42
CA ASN A 46 0.93 5.70 14.86
C ASN A 46 1.95 4.68 15.36
N THR A 47 2.35 4.86 16.61
CA THR A 47 3.14 3.87 17.35
C THR A 47 2.28 3.29 18.45
N THR A 48 2.17 1.97 18.48
CA THR A 48 1.45 1.24 19.52
C THR A 48 2.42 0.34 20.27
N SER A 49 2.40 0.42 21.60
CA SER A 49 3.16 -0.49 22.47
C SER A 49 2.36 -1.77 22.69
N ILE A 50 3.00 -2.91 22.44
CA ILE A 50 2.41 -4.25 22.56
C ILE A 50 3.33 -5.16 23.38
N LEU A 51 2.78 -6.21 23.99
CA LEU A 51 3.58 -7.18 24.76
C LEU A 51 4.45 -8.00 23.80
N GLU A 52 5.66 -8.35 24.23
CA GLU A 52 6.51 -9.25 23.46
C GLU A 52 5.93 -10.68 23.46
N GLU A 53 5.63 -11.20 24.66
CA GLU A 53 5.10 -12.55 24.90
C GLU A 53 3.94 -12.51 25.92
N GLU A 54 3.12 -13.56 25.94
CA GLU A 54 2.01 -13.66 26.90
C GLU A 54 2.53 -13.74 28.35
N GLY A 55 2.01 -12.86 29.22
CA GLY A 55 2.41 -12.81 30.63
C GLY A 55 3.73 -12.10 30.92
N SER A 56 4.39 -11.54 29.89
CA SER A 56 5.57 -10.69 30.05
C SER A 56 5.18 -9.25 30.44
N GLU A 57 6.10 -8.54 31.11
CA GLU A 57 6.03 -7.08 31.29
C GLU A 57 6.81 -6.34 30.19
N GLU A 58 7.58 -7.06 29.37
CA GLU A 58 8.36 -6.51 28.27
C GLU A 58 7.43 -6.12 27.11
N THR A 59 7.67 -4.92 26.58
CA THR A 59 6.86 -4.36 25.50
C THR A 59 7.75 -3.92 24.34
N ILE A 60 7.21 -4.02 23.14
CA ILE A 60 7.80 -3.48 21.93
C ILE A 60 6.88 -2.45 21.30
N GLU A 61 7.44 -1.58 20.46
CA GLU A 61 6.68 -0.59 19.72
C GLU A 61 6.51 -1.01 18.26
N ILE A 62 5.27 -1.05 17.80
CA ILE A 62 4.94 -1.25 16.38
C ILE A 62 4.51 0.05 15.73
N LYS A 63 5.06 0.33 14.55
CA LYS A 63 4.68 1.48 13.71
C LYS A 63 3.65 1.02 12.68
N HIS A 64 2.52 1.72 12.59
CA HIS A 64 1.43 1.35 11.68
C HIS A 64 0.67 2.55 11.14
N LEU A 65 -0.05 2.37 10.04
CA LEU A 65 -0.98 3.37 9.51
C LEU A 65 -2.17 3.56 10.46
N ASP A 66 -2.62 4.81 10.63
CA ASP A 66 -3.81 5.11 11.42
C ASP A 66 -5.06 4.55 10.71
N ASP A 67 -5.78 3.65 11.38
CA ASP A 67 -7.01 3.04 10.90
C ASP A 67 -8.07 4.08 10.50
N LYS A 68 -8.09 5.24 11.17
CA LYS A 68 -9.00 6.35 10.82
C LYS A 68 -8.68 6.99 9.47
N LYS A 69 -7.45 6.80 8.97
CA LYS A 69 -6.94 7.37 7.72
C LYS A 69 -6.92 6.38 6.56
N ILE A 70 -7.10 5.08 6.82
CA ILE A 70 -7.01 4.03 5.79
C ILE A 70 -7.94 4.28 4.60
N HIS A 71 -9.18 4.70 4.84
CA HIS A 71 -10.12 4.98 3.75
C HIS A 71 -9.67 6.18 2.91
N GLU A 72 -9.23 7.25 3.57
CA GLU A 72 -8.73 8.46 2.91
C GLU A 72 -7.50 8.16 2.03
N VAL A 73 -6.57 7.37 2.56
CA VAL A 73 -5.37 6.90 1.84
C VAL A 73 -5.77 6.06 0.63
N TYR A 74 -6.67 5.09 0.82
CA TYR A 74 -7.14 4.23 -0.25
C TYR A 74 -7.76 5.05 -1.38
N ASP A 75 -8.69 5.95 -1.08
CA ASP A 75 -9.37 6.77 -2.09
C ASP A 75 -8.37 7.65 -2.85
N TYR A 76 -7.43 8.27 -2.13
CA TYR A 76 -6.39 9.10 -2.73
C TYR A 76 -5.56 8.32 -3.76
N PHE A 77 -5.03 7.14 -3.38
CA PHE A 77 -4.18 6.35 -4.27
C PHE A 77 -4.98 5.64 -5.35
N PHE A 78 -6.22 5.26 -5.09
CA PHE A 78 -7.09 4.68 -6.10
C PHE A 78 -7.44 5.72 -7.19
N GLU A 79 -7.69 6.97 -6.83
CA GLU A 79 -7.85 8.05 -7.80
C GLU A 79 -6.56 8.35 -8.58
N ALA A 80 -5.39 8.31 -7.93
CA ALA A 80 -4.11 8.43 -8.63
C ALA A 80 -3.91 7.29 -9.65
N PHE A 81 -4.28 6.07 -9.28
CA PHE A 81 -4.23 4.90 -10.15
C PHE A 81 -5.18 5.03 -11.36
N LYS A 82 -6.41 5.50 -11.16
CA LYS A 82 -7.34 5.78 -12.27
C LYS A 82 -6.75 6.80 -13.25
N LYS A 83 -6.17 7.89 -12.75
CA LYS A 83 -5.53 8.92 -13.59
C LYS A 83 -4.36 8.36 -14.41
N LEU A 84 -3.58 7.44 -13.84
CA LEU A 84 -2.51 6.75 -14.57
C LEU A 84 -3.06 5.88 -15.71
N ILE A 85 -4.14 5.13 -15.46
CA ILE A 85 -4.81 4.33 -16.49
C ILE A 85 -5.35 5.22 -17.61
N ILE A 86 -6.05 6.30 -17.27
CA ILE A 86 -6.62 7.25 -18.25
C ILE A 86 -5.50 7.86 -19.09
N LYS A 87 -4.44 8.36 -18.47
CA LYS A 87 -3.28 8.92 -19.17
C LYS A 87 -2.64 7.90 -20.12
N ALA A 88 -2.50 6.65 -19.69
CA ALA A 88 -1.99 5.58 -20.54
C ALA A 88 -2.92 5.31 -21.74
N ASN A 89 -4.23 5.26 -21.51
CA ASN A 89 -5.23 5.05 -22.56
C ASN A 89 -5.27 6.20 -23.58
N ASP A 90 -5.29 7.46 -23.11
CA ASP A 90 -5.31 8.64 -23.99
C ASP A 90 -4.06 8.69 -24.87
N ARG A 91 -2.91 8.33 -24.30
CA ARG A 91 -1.64 8.20 -25.06
C ARG A 91 -1.71 7.11 -26.12
N LEU A 92 -2.30 5.95 -25.81
CA LEU A 92 -2.49 4.88 -26.79
C LEU A 92 -3.43 5.30 -27.92
N GLN A 93 -4.50 6.04 -27.61
CA GLN A 93 -5.42 6.57 -28.62
C GLN A 93 -4.75 7.62 -29.53
N ALA A 94 -3.96 8.53 -28.97
CA ALA A 94 -3.19 9.52 -29.75
C ALA A 94 -2.20 8.84 -30.71
N LEU A 95 -1.46 7.83 -30.24
CA LEU A 95 -0.54 7.04 -31.06
C LEU A 95 -1.27 6.25 -32.16
N ALA A 96 -2.47 5.73 -31.88
CA ALA A 96 -3.28 5.05 -32.88
C ALA A 96 -3.75 6.01 -33.98
N GLN A 97 -4.09 7.25 -33.63
CA GLN A 97 -4.48 8.29 -34.60
C GLN A 97 -3.31 8.78 -35.46
N GLU A 98 -2.11 8.96 -34.89
CA GLU A 98 -0.90 9.30 -35.66
C GLU A 98 -0.52 8.19 -36.66
N ASN A 99 -0.62 6.92 -36.26
CA ASN A 99 -0.28 5.78 -37.13
C ASN A 99 -1.24 5.62 -38.32
N VAL A 100 -2.45 6.18 -38.27
CA VAL A 100 -3.40 6.20 -39.42
C VAL A 100 -2.98 7.25 -40.46
N LEU A 101 -2.21 8.28 -40.07
CA LEU A 101 -1.83 9.40 -40.95
C LEU A 101 -0.45 9.22 -41.60
N THR A 102 0.39 8.28 -41.15
CA THR A 102 1.73 8.07 -41.73
C THR A 102 2.04 6.60 -41.99
N THR A 103 1.89 6.15 -43.24
CA THR A 103 2.42 4.88 -43.78
C THR A 103 3.94 4.93 -43.99
N GLN A 104 4.69 5.37 -42.98
CA GLN A 104 6.14 5.17 -42.92
C GLN A 104 6.47 4.43 -41.64
N ARG A 105 7.10 3.25 -41.80
CA ARG A 105 7.63 2.40 -40.72
C ARG A 105 8.44 3.24 -39.74
N SER A 106 7.83 3.68 -38.64
CA SER A 106 8.56 4.14 -37.47
C SER A 106 8.68 2.95 -36.52
N ASN A 107 9.91 2.55 -36.23
CA ASN A 107 10.23 1.64 -35.12
C ASN A 107 10.02 2.38 -33.79
N HIS A 108 8.81 2.85 -33.51
CA HIS A 108 8.49 3.46 -32.23
C HIS A 108 8.14 2.39 -31.22
N LYS A 109 9.18 1.90 -30.51
CA LYS A 109 9.04 1.21 -29.24
C LYS A 109 8.07 1.99 -28.36
N SER A 110 7.03 1.32 -27.87
CA SER A 110 6.15 1.86 -26.84
C SER A 110 7.01 2.48 -25.73
N GLN A 111 6.91 3.79 -25.52
CA GLN A 111 7.55 4.50 -24.40
C GLN A 111 6.78 4.26 -23.08
N PHE A 112 6.31 3.02 -22.86
CA PHE A 112 5.97 2.52 -21.54
C PHE A 112 7.27 1.91 -21.03
N ASP A 113 7.93 2.65 -20.14
CA ASP A 113 9.23 2.22 -19.66
C ASP A 113 9.07 1.40 -18.37
N PHE A 114 10.18 0.81 -17.93
CA PHE A 114 10.19 0.01 -16.71
C PHE A 114 9.80 0.82 -15.46
N SER A 115 9.98 2.14 -15.47
CA SER A 115 9.63 2.99 -14.34
C SER A 115 8.11 3.16 -14.19
N ASP A 116 7.38 3.22 -15.30
CA ASP A 116 5.91 3.20 -15.29
C ASP A 116 5.38 1.88 -14.71
N VAL A 117 5.95 0.74 -15.14
CA VAL A 117 5.61 -0.61 -14.61
C VAL A 117 5.82 -0.68 -13.10
N GLU A 118 6.96 -0.19 -12.63
CA GLU A 118 7.30 -0.18 -11.21
C GLU A 118 6.34 0.69 -10.40
N GLN A 119 6.00 1.90 -10.87
CA GLN A 119 5.01 2.76 -10.21
C GLN A 119 3.62 2.11 -10.17
N PHE A 120 3.19 1.50 -11.27
CA PHE A 120 1.95 0.74 -11.33
C PHE A 120 1.93 -0.39 -10.31
N ARG A 121 3.00 -1.18 -10.25
CA ARG A 121 3.14 -2.30 -9.30
C ARG A 121 3.05 -1.82 -7.86
N VAL A 122 3.82 -0.81 -7.48
CA VAL A 122 3.86 -0.29 -6.11
C VAL A 122 2.49 0.28 -5.69
N LEU A 123 1.82 1.06 -6.57
CA LEU A 123 0.49 1.58 -6.29
C LEU A 123 -0.56 0.47 -6.15
N THR A 124 -0.52 -0.52 -7.04
CA THR A 124 -1.48 -1.62 -7.01
C THR A 124 -1.31 -2.46 -5.75
N ASN A 125 -0.06 -2.70 -5.31
CA ASN A 125 0.23 -3.38 -4.04
C ASN A 125 -0.36 -2.63 -2.85
N LEU A 126 -0.15 -1.31 -2.76
CA LEU A 126 -0.69 -0.48 -1.70
C LEU A 126 -2.23 -0.49 -1.70
N ILE A 127 -2.85 -0.30 -2.87
CA ILE A 127 -4.31 -0.32 -3.02
C ILE A 127 -4.87 -1.67 -2.60
N ALA A 128 -4.23 -2.77 -3.00
CA ALA A 128 -4.69 -4.12 -2.69
C ALA A 128 -4.68 -4.40 -1.18
N ILE A 129 -3.59 -4.06 -0.48
CA ILE A 129 -3.51 -4.32 0.96
C ILE A 129 -4.45 -3.42 1.77
N LEU A 130 -4.61 -2.15 1.37
CA LEU A 130 -5.59 -1.23 1.97
C LEU A 130 -7.02 -1.75 1.77
N LYS A 131 -7.33 -2.24 0.57
CA LYS A 131 -8.64 -2.81 0.27
C LYS A 131 -8.99 -3.99 1.17
N ILE A 132 -8.04 -4.92 1.40
CA ILE A 132 -8.26 -6.05 2.31
C ILE A 132 -8.58 -5.56 3.72
N LYS A 133 -7.78 -4.61 4.24
CA LYS A 133 -8.02 -4.02 5.57
C LYS A 133 -9.39 -3.35 5.66
N ILE A 134 -9.81 -2.60 4.63
CA ILE A 134 -11.12 -1.94 4.58
C ILE A 134 -12.27 -2.95 4.49
N GLU A 135 -12.17 -3.96 3.62
CA GLU A 135 -13.31 -4.84 3.34
C GLU A 135 -13.49 -5.94 4.39
N GLN A 136 -12.40 -6.41 5.00
CA GLN A 136 -12.42 -7.59 5.88
C GLN A 136 -12.16 -7.25 7.35
N TYR A 137 -11.48 -6.14 7.63
CA TYR A 137 -10.97 -5.83 8.98
C TYR A 137 -11.24 -4.38 9.41
N ASN A 138 -12.31 -3.78 8.87
CA ASN A 138 -12.71 -2.42 9.21
C ASN A 138 -13.06 -2.31 10.70
N GLY A 139 -12.43 -1.37 11.39
CA GLY A 139 -12.65 -1.16 12.82
C GLY A 139 -12.12 -2.28 13.72
N SER A 140 -11.40 -3.28 13.19
CA SER A 140 -10.71 -4.27 14.02
C SER A 140 -9.59 -3.59 14.81
N ASN A 141 -9.58 -3.83 16.12
CA ASN A 141 -8.57 -3.35 17.07
C ASN A 141 -7.37 -4.31 17.20
N THR A 142 -7.40 -5.46 16.52
CA THR A 142 -6.35 -6.49 16.56
C THR A 142 -5.58 -6.61 15.25
N VAL A 143 -6.06 -5.97 14.18
CA VAL A 143 -5.44 -6.05 12.85
C VAL A 143 -4.87 -4.70 12.45
N PHE A 144 -3.59 -4.65 12.12
CA PHE A 144 -2.86 -3.42 11.85
C PHE A 144 -2.15 -3.47 10.50
N LEU A 145 -2.08 -2.33 9.81
CA LEU A 145 -1.20 -2.15 8.66
C LEU A 145 0.18 -1.66 9.14
N LYS A 146 1.01 -2.61 9.57
CA LYS A 146 2.35 -2.40 10.13
C LYS A 146 3.38 -2.06 9.04
N VAL A 147 4.28 -1.14 9.38
CA VAL A 147 5.46 -0.82 8.57
C VAL A 147 6.61 -1.71 8.98
N GLY A 148 7.32 -2.31 8.03
CA GLY A 148 8.56 -3.05 8.30
C GLY A 148 9.54 -3.09 7.14
#